data_AF-A0A958ZMV1-F1
#
_entry.id   AF-A0A958ZMV1-F1
#
_cell.length_a   1.000
_cell.length_b   1.000
_cell.length_c   1.000
_cell.angle_alpha   90.00
_cell.angle_beta   90.00
_cell.angle_gamma   90.00
#
_symmetry.space_group_name_H-M   'P 1'
#
loop_
_entity.id
_entity.type
_entity.pdbx_description
1 polymer ?
#
loop_
_entity_poly.entity_id
_entity_poly.type
_entity_poly.pdbx_seq_one_letter_code
_entity_poly.pdbx_strand_id
1 'polypeptide(L)' 'ITEYGVANLYGKTISQRAKALINIAHPKFREELEREAFELRLF' A
#
# COMPACT_ATOMS: atom_id res chain seq x y z
N ILE A 1 -7.85 7.28 4.49
CA ILE A 1 -7.24 8.47 5.10
C ILE A 1 -6.58 8.00 6.38
N THR A 2 -5.33 8.36 6.59
CA THR A 2 -4.56 8.07 7.81
C THR A 2 -3.86 9.37 8.25
N GLU A 3 -3.24 9.36 9.41
CA GLU A 3 -2.34 10.41 9.89
C GLU A 3 -1.10 10.59 8.98
N TYR A 4 -0.82 9.62 8.12
CA TYR A 4 0.29 9.63 7.14
C TYR A 4 -0.14 10.05 5.73
N GLY A 5 -1.43 10.32 5.49
CA GLY A 5 -1.92 10.90 4.24
C GLY A 5 -3.20 10.28 3.67
N VAL A 6 -3.42 10.52 2.38
CA VAL A 6 -4.62 10.08 1.65
C VAL A 6 -4.23 9.28 0.41
N ALA A 7 -4.84 8.11 0.24
CA ALA A 7 -4.69 7.28 -0.93
C ALA A 7 -5.96 7.35 -1.77
N ASN A 8 -5.87 7.93 -2.98
CA ASN A 8 -6.92 7.79 -3.99
C ASN A 8 -6.82 6.41 -4.64
N LEU A 9 -7.92 5.65 -4.62
CA LEU A 9 -8.02 4.28 -5.14
C LEU A 9 -8.86 4.17 -6.42
N TYR A 10 -9.53 5.25 -6.83
CA TYR A 10 -10.39 5.24 -8.02
C TYR A 10 -9.56 4.96 -9.28
N GLY A 11 -10.02 4.02 -10.10
CA GLY A 11 -9.35 3.61 -11.34
C GLY A 11 -8.05 2.81 -11.18
N LYS A 12 -7.69 2.41 -9.95
CA LYS A 12 -6.44 1.68 -9.68
C LYS A 12 -6.61 0.16 -9.70
N THR A 13 -5.63 -0.54 -10.27
CA THR A 13 -5.52 -2.01 -10.16
C THR A 13 -5.19 -2.43 -8.72
N ILE A 14 -5.33 -3.72 -8.39
CA ILE A 14 -5.03 -4.23 -7.03
C ILE A 14 -3.59 -3.90 -6.62
N SER A 15 -2.61 -4.13 -7.50
CA SER A 15 -1.20 -3.75 -7.31
C SER A 15 -1.02 -2.27 -6.98
N GLN A 16 -1.69 -1.40 -7.74
CA GLN A 16 -1.62 0.05 -7.54
C GLN A 16 -2.31 0.49 -6.25
N ARG A 17 -3.38 -0.20 -5.84
CA ARG A 17 -4.07 0.03 -4.57
C ARG A 17 -3.21 -0.39 -3.39
N ALA A 18 -2.58 -1.57 -3.46
CA ALA A 18 -1.65 -2.04 -2.43
C ALA A 18 -0.52 -1.04 -2.20
N LYS A 19 0.16 -0.61 -3.27
CA LYS A 19 1.21 0.42 -3.19
C LYS A 19 0.71 1.75 -2.60
N ALA A 20 -0.48 2.20 -3.01
CA ALA A 20 -1.05 3.44 -2.51
C ALA A 20 -1.40 3.37 -1.01
N LEU A 21 -1.89 2.21 -0.54
CA LEU A 21 -2.21 1.98 0.87
C LEU A 21 -0.95 1.87 1.73
N ILE A 22 0.07 1.13 1.28
CA ILE A 22 1.37 1.02 1.96
C ILE A 22 2.02 2.40 2.16
N ASN A 23 1.97 3.26 1.14
CA ASN A 23 2.54 4.61 1.21
C ASN A 23 1.91 5.51 2.30
N ILE A 24 0.66 5.24 2.69
CA ILE A 24 -0.03 5.96 3.75
C ILE A 24 -0.15 5.14 5.05
N ALA A 25 0.51 3.99 5.14
CA ALA A 25 0.62 3.22 6.37
C ALA A 25 1.69 3.81 7.30
N HIS A 26 1.61 3.46 8.59
CA HIS A 26 2.60 3.85 9.59
C HIS A 26 4.00 3.34 9.18
N PRO A 27 5.07 4.16 9.24
CA PRO A 27 6.40 3.83 8.71
C PRO A 27 6.95 2.47 9.18
N LYS A 28 6.72 2.13 10.45
CA LYS A 28 7.09 0.83 11.05
C LYS A 28 6.59 -0.40 10.28
N PHE A 29 5.45 -0.33 9.61
CA PHE A 29 4.83 -1.49 8.96
C PHE A 29 5.03 -1.53 7.43
N ARG A 30 5.62 -0.48 6.83
CA ARG A 30 5.71 -0.39 5.36
C ARG A 30 6.52 -1.53 4.76
N GLU A 31 7.67 -1.85 5.35
CA GLU A 31 8.54 -2.94 4.90
C GLU A 31 7.83 -4.30 4.96
N GLU A 32 7.12 -4.59 6.06
CA GLU A 32 6.35 -5.82 6.24
C GLU A 32 5.25 -5.94 5.18
N LEU A 33 4.47 -4.87 4.97
CA LEU A 33 3.40 -4.84 3.97
C LEU A 33 3.93 -4.93 2.53
N GLU A 34 5.11 -4.36 2.25
CA GLU A 34 5.76 -4.49 0.94
C GLU A 34 6.18 -5.94 0.67
N ARG A 35 6.75 -6.61 1.68
CA ARG A 35 7.11 -8.03 1.58
C ARG A 35 5.88 -8.91 1.36
N GLU A 36 4.81 -8.70 2.12
CA GLU A 36 3.55 -9.45 1.95
C GLU A 36 2.95 -9.23 0.55
N ALA A 37 2.95 -7.99 0.05
CA ALA A 37 2.46 -7.68 -1.28
C ALA A 37 3.32 -8.33 -2.38
N PHE A 38 4.63 -8.47 -2.17
CA PHE A 38 5.51 -9.24 -3.06
C PHE A 38 5.18 -10.74 -3.05
N GLU A 39 4.98 -11.34 -1.86
CA GLU A 39 4.59 -12.76 -1.73
C GLU A 39 3.24 -13.05 -2.41
N LEU A 40 2.31 -12.11 -2.34
CA LEU A 40 1.01 -12.16 -3.02
C LEU A 40 1.08 -11.85 -4.52
N ARG A 41 2.27 -11.61 -5.08
CA ARG A 41 2.49 -11.25 -6.50
C ARG A 41 1.71 -10.01 -6.92
N LEU A 42 1.60 -9.03 -6.02
CA LEU A 42 1.02 -7.73 -6.30
C LEU A 42 2.04 -6.76 -6.90
N PHE A 43 3.32 -7.12 -6.91
CA PHE A 43 4.43 -6.41 -7.53
C PHE A 43 5.12 -7.24 -8.60
#